data_AF-A0AAV2J4F2-F1
#
_entry.id   AF-A0AAV2J4F2-F1
#
_cell.length_a   1.000
_cell.length_b   1.000
_cell.length_c   1.000
_cell.angle_alpha   90.00
_cell.angle_beta   90.00
_cell.angle_gamma   90.00
#
_symmetry.space_group_name_H-M   'P 1'
#
loop_
_entity.id
_entity.type
_entity.pdbx_description
1 polymer ?
#
loop_
_entity_poly.entity_id
_entity_poly.type
_entity_poly.pdbx_seq_one_letter_code
_entity_poly.pdbx_strand_id
1 'polypeptide(L)'
;MKLVNDQQNNWDTFLDATLFSLRSKVHTSTKHTPFQLMYGREAVFPSEVPVDFPAKEIEWRQLLAALNCTARRLGHSRGHIGCQMKSLMLIFMCWWTKKRNLFAISLQW
;
A
#
# COMPACT_ATOMS: atom_id res chain seq x y z
N MET A 1 -18.50 -12.58 31.91
CA MET A 1 -19.17 -11.84 30.81
C MET A 1 -19.27 -12.78 29.62
N LYS A 2 -20.46 -13.25 29.26
CA LYS A 2 -20.66 -14.06 28.03
C LYS A 2 -20.79 -13.07 26.87
N LEU A 3 -19.82 -13.07 25.95
CA LEU A 3 -19.77 -12.13 24.81
C LEU A 3 -20.62 -12.59 23.62
N VAL A 4 -21.28 -13.74 23.74
CA VAL A 4 -22.05 -14.35 22.66
C VAL A 4 -23.50 -14.50 23.12
N ASN A 5 -24.43 -14.02 22.30
CA ASN A 5 -25.86 -14.18 22.54
C ASN A 5 -26.25 -15.67 22.65
N ASP A 6 -27.39 -15.99 23.24
CA ASP A 6 -27.87 -17.37 23.36
C ASP A 6 -28.12 -18.02 21.98
N GLN A 7 -28.41 -17.20 20.97
CA GLN A 7 -28.55 -17.62 19.56
C GLN A 7 -27.22 -17.61 18.78
N GLN A 8 -26.10 -17.20 19.41
CA GLN A 8 -24.74 -17.18 18.84
C GLN A 8 -24.58 -16.49 17.47
N ASN A 9 -25.45 -15.53 17.15
CA ASN A 9 -25.54 -14.90 15.84
C ASN A 9 -24.85 -13.53 15.72
N ASN A 10 -24.30 -13.00 16.81
CA ASN A 10 -23.76 -11.64 16.89
C ASN A 10 -22.26 -11.60 17.25
N TRP A 11 -21.53 -12.69 17.00
CA TRP A 11 -20.12 -12.81 17.33
C TRP A 11 -19.25 -11.84 16.53
N ASP A 12 -19.64 -11.55 15.29
CA ASP A 12 -18.99 -10.64 14.36
C ASP A 12 -18.95 -9.21 14.91
N THR A 13 -20.02 -8.77 15.58
CA THR A 13 -20.13 -7.42 16.14
C THR A 13 -19.11 -7.16 17.26
N PHE A 14 -18.59 -8.21 17.91
CA PHE A 14 -17.62 -8.10 18.99
C PHE A 14 -16.18 -8.38 18.56
N LEU A 15 -15.95 -8.75 17.29
CA LEU A 15 -14.60 -9.07 16.79
C LEU A 15 -13.66 -7.88 16.94
N ASP A 16 -14.07 -6.70 16.52
CA ASP A 16 -13.21 -5.52 16.54
C ASP A 16 -12.82 -5.14 17.97
N ALA A 17 -13.79 -5.16 18.90
CA ALA A 17 -13.54 -4.91 20.32
C ALA A 17 -12.61 -5.97 20.93
N THR A 18 -12.80 -7.25 20.57
CA THR A 18 -11.98 -8.37 21.06
C THR A 18 -10.55 -8.29 20.53
N LEU A 19 -10.38 -8.00 19.24
CA LEU A 19 -9.08 -7.83 18.60
C LEU A 19 -8.33 -6.63 19.19
N PHE A 20 -9.03 -5.52 19.42
CA PHE A 20 -8.43 -4.35 20.07
C PHE A 20 -7.94 -4.71 21.48
N SER A 21 -8.79 -5.35 22.30
CA SER A 21 -8.44 -5.80 23.64
C SER A 21 -7.23 -6.75 23.66
N LEU A 22 -7.16 -7.69 22.72
CA LEU A 22 -6.03 -8.62 22.61
C LEU A 22 -4.71 -7.90 22.27
N ARG A 23 -4.78 -6.87 21.42
CA ARG A 23 -3.61 -6.10 20.97
C ARG A 23 -3.15 -5.06 21.97
N SER A 24 -4.05 -4.54 22.81
CA SER A 24 -3.73 -3.54 23.85
C SER A 24 -3.38 -4.16 25.19
N LYS A 25 -3.62 -5.47 25.40
CA LYS A 25 -3.19 -6.16 26.62
C LYS A 25 -1.70 -6.45 26.64
N VAL A 26 -1.10 -6.32 27.82
CA VAL A 26 0.29 -6.73 28.06
C VAL A 26 0.38 -8.25 28.03
N HIS A 27 1.24 -8.78 27.17
CA HIS A 27 1.47 -10.22 27.09
C HIS A 27 2.53 -10.64 28.11
N THR A 28 2.35 -11.82 28.73
CA THR A 28 3.22 -12.29 29.82
C THR A 28 4.64 -12.62 29.37
N SER A 29 4.79 -13.05 28.11
CA SER A 29 6.06 -13.43 27.48
C SER A 29 6.93 -12.23 27.11
N THR A 30 6.34 -11.20 26.50
CA THR A 30 7.07 -10.02 26.01
C THR A 30 7.06 -8.86 27.00
N LYS A 31 6.19 -8.88 28.02
CA LYS A 31 5.95 -7.77 28.96
C LYS A 31 5.48 -6.46 28.28
N HIS A 32 5.14 -6.53 27.00
CA HIS A 32 4.69 -5.41 26.19
C HIS A 32 3.36 -5.75 25.52
N THR A 33 2.64 -4.71 25.08
CA THR A 33 1.42 -4.90 24.29
C THR A 33 1.80 -5.14 22.83
N PRO A 34 1.12 -6.05 22.10
CA PRO A 34 1.34 -6.22 20.67
C PRO A 34 1.25 -4.91 19.87
N PHE A 35 0.32 -4.02 20.27
CA PHE A 35 0.16 -2.70 19.66
C PHE A 35 1.42 -1.82 19.85
N GLN A 36 1.99 -1.81 21.05
CA GLN A 36 3.23 -1.08 21.34
C GLN A 36 4.40 -1.61 20.52
N LEU A 37 4.52 -2.92 20.35
CA LEU A 37 5.60 -3.51 19.56
C LEU A 37 5.51 -3.16 18.08
N MET A 38 4.30 -3.01 17.53
CA MET A 38 4.10 -2.77 16.10
C MET A 38 4.17 -1.28 15.73
N TYR A 39 3.68 -0.40 16.60
CA TYR A 39 3.56 1.04 16.33
C TYR A 39 4.45 1.92 17.20
N GLY A 40 5.14 1.36 18.19
CA GLY A 40 6.01 2.11 19.10
C GLY A 40 5.28 3.08 20.05
N ARG A 41 3.95 2.94 20.20
CA ARG A 41 3.12 3.81 21.05
C ARG A 41 2.03 3.00 21.77
N GLU A 42 1.50 3.54 22.85
CA GLU A 42 0.36 2.93 23.56
C GLU A 42 -0.94 3.08 22.77
N ALA A 43 -1.84 2.11 22.91
CA ALA A 43 -3.16 2.16 22.29
C ALA A 43 -4.04 3.16 23.06
N VAL A 44 -4.69 4.07 22.34
CA VAL A 44 -5.64 5.03 22.94
C VAL A 44 -7.01 4.39 23.00
N PHE A 45 -7.63 4.39 24.17
CA PHE A 45 -8.99 3.85 24.34
C PHE A 45 -10.03 4.87 23.89
N PRO A 46 -11.18 4.43 23.34
CA PRO A 46 -12.27 5.35 22.99
C PRO A 46 -12.74 6.23 24.15
N SER A 47 -12.62 5.76 25.39
CA SER A 47 -12.92 6.50 26.62
C SER A 47 -11.93 7.64 26.94
N GLU A 48 -10.73 7.58 26.38
CA GLU A 48 -9.66 8.57 26.59
C GLU A 48 -9.69 9.65 25.51
N VAL A 49 -10.44 9.44 24.42
CA VAL A 49 -10.58 10.39 23.33
C VAL A 49 -11.54 11.51 23.75
N PRO A 50 -11.12 12.78 23.71
CA PRO A 50 -12.02 13.91 23.96
C PRO A 50 -13.22 13.89 23.00
N VAL A 51 -14.41 14.22 23.50
CA VAL A 51 -15.67 14.20 22.72
C VAL A 51 -15.60 15.13 21.49
N ASP A 52 -14.79 16.19 21.58
CA ASP A 52 -14.59 17.16 20.49
C ASP A 52 -13.63 16.66 19.39
N PHE A 53 -13.18 15.40 19.43
CA PHE A 53 -12.32 14.85 18.40
C PHE A 53 -13.13 14.59 17.12
N PRO A 54 -12.89 15.31 16.02
CA PRO A 54 -13.58 15.02 14.77
C PRO A 54 -13.09 13.66 14.28
N ALA A 55 -13.95 12.64 14.38
CA ALA A 55 -13.74 11.36 13.73
C ALA A 55 -13.65 11.64 12.22
N LYS A 56 -12.42 11.75 11.71
CA LYS A 56 -12.17 11.81 10.27
C LYS A 56 -12.59 10.47 9.71
N GLU A 57 -13.83 10.40 9.25
CA GLU A 57 -14.21 9.36 8.31
C GLU A 57 -13.22 9.46 7.15
N ILE A 58 -12.49 8.38 6.89
CA ILE A 58 -11.55 8.33 5.78
C ILE A 58 -12.41 8.30 4.52
N GLU A 59 -12.77 9.49 4.03
CA GLU A 59 -13.52 9.61 2.80
C GLU A 59 -12.59 9.19 1.65
N TRP A 60 -12.70 7.94 1.21
CA TRP A 60 -11.84 7.34 0.18
C TRP A 60 -11.83 8.16 -1.12
N ARG A 61 -12.86 8.98 -1.33
CA ARG A 61 -12.99 9.97 -2.41
C ARG A 61 -11.86 11.01 -2.40
N GLN A 62 -11.42 11.47 -1.23
CA GLN A 62 -10.37 12.48 -1.11
C GLN A 62 -8.99 11.90 -1.44
N LEU A 63 -8.74 10.65 -1.02
CA LEU A 63 -7.50 9.94 -1.37
C LEU A 63 -7.41 9.60 -2.86
N LEU A 64 -8.53 9.20 -3.48
CA LEU A 64 -8.60 9.00 -4.93
C LEU A 64 -8.37 10.32 -5.69
N ALA A 65 -8.85 11.46 -5.19
CA ALA A 65 -8.56 12.78 -5.78
C ALA A 65 -7.07 13.13 -5.70
N ALA A 66 -6.41 12.86 -4.57
CA ALA A 66 -4.97 13.08 -4.40
C ALA A 66 -4.13 12.19 -5.34
N LEU A 67 -4.49 10.90 -5.49
CA LEU A 67 -3.86 9.97 -6.43
C LEU A 67 -4.12 10.35 -7.90
N ASN A 68 -5.31 10.86 -8.22
CA ASN A 68 -5.62 11.38 -9.55
C ASN A 68 -4.90 12.70 -9.84
N CYS A 69 -4.62 13.53 -8.83
CA CYS A 69 -3.81 14.74 -8.96
C CYS A 69 -2.32 14.42 -9.21
N THR A 70 -1.75 13.40 -8.56
CA THR A 70 -0.41 12.92 -8.89
C THR A 70 -0.37 12.26 -10.26
N ALA A 71 -1.39 11.50 -10.66
CA ALA A 71 -1.51 10.96 -12.01
C ALA A 71 -1.68 12.05 -13.09
N ARG A 72 -2.40 13.14 -12.81
CA ARG A 72 -2.52 14.30 -13.71
C ARG A 72 -1.23 15.12 -13.79
N ARG A 73 -0.47 15.22 -12.70
CA ARG A 73 0.86 15.85 -12.68
C ARG A 73 1.90 15.03 -13.45
N LEU A 74 1.86 13.70 -13.34
CA LEU A 74 2.65 12.78 -14.18
C LEU A 74 2.16 12.73 -15.64
N GLY A 75 0.88 13.00 -15.88
CA GLY A 75 0.28 13.11 -17.22
C GLY A 75 0.62 14.42 -17.95
N HIS A 76 0.95 15.50 -17.22
CA HIS A 76 1.41 16.76 -17.80
C HIS A 76 2.94 16.83 -17.98
N SER A 77 3.71 15.95 -17.33
CA SER A 77 5.14 15.71 -17.67
C SER A 77 5.35 14.89 -18.95
N ARG A 78 4.33 14.77 -19.82
CA ARG A 78 4.52 14.43 -21.25
C ARG A 78 4.79 15.65 -22.14
N GLY A 79 5.14 16.79 -21.55
CA GLY A 79 5.94 17.83 -22.19
C GLY A 79 7.14 18.13 -21.29
N HIS A 80 8.36 18.01 -21.80
CA HIS A 80 9.62 18.25 -21.09
C HIS A 80 9.99 17.27 -19.96
N ILE A 81 10.37 16.05 -20.32
CA ILE A 81 11.68 15.39 -20.07
C ILE A 81 11.67 14.15 -20.96
N GLY A 82 11.81 14.41 -22.27
CA GLY A 82 11.99 13.41 -23.32
C GLY A 82 13.43 13.36 -23.80
N CYS A 83 14.39 13.77 -22.98
CA CYS A 83 15.82 13.55 -23.19
C CYS A 83 16.30 12.66 -22.05
N GLN A 84 17.05 11.60 -22.39
CA GLN A 84 17.62 10.59 -21.49
C GLN A 84 16.68 9.43 -21.08
N MET A 85 16.16 8.67 -22.05
CA MET A 85 16.11 7.19 -21.99
C MET A 85 15.51 6.55 -23.25
N LYS A 86 15.85 7.08 -24.45
CA LYS A 86 15.61 6.38 -25.73
C LYS A 86 16.89 5.88 -26.39
N SER A 87 18.05 6.06 -25.74
CA SER A 87 19.34 5.70 -26.34
C SER A 87 19.61 4.18 -26.31
N LEU A 88 19.27 3.46 -25.24
CA LEU A 88 19.62 2.03 -25.15
C LEU A 88 18.77 1.10 -26.03
N MET A 89 17.50 1.41 -26.29
CA MET A 89 16.65 0.51 -27.12
C MET A 89 16.94 0.64 -28.62
N LEU A 90 17.35 1.83 -29.07
CA LEU A 90 17.80 2.04 -30.46
C LEU A 90 19.23 1.52 -30.69
N ILE A 91 20.12 1.56 -29.69
CA ILE A 91 21.43 0.89 -29.77
C ILE A 91 21.24 -0.63 -29.79
N PHE A 92 20.33 -1.19 -29.00
CA PHE A 92 20.01 -2.63 -29.06
C PHE A 92 19.35 -3.02 -30.38
N MET A 93 18.42 -2.22 -30.93
CA MET A 93 17.83 -2.51 -32.25
C MET A 93 18.82 -2.32 -33.41
N CYS A 94 19.73 -1.35 -33.33
CA CYS A 94 20.79 -1.14 -34.33
C CYS A 94 21.86 -2.25 -34.27
N TRP A 95 22.18 -2.75 -33.07
CA TRP A 95 23.03 -3.95 -32.90
C TRP A 95 22.32 -5.23 -33.41
N TRP A 96 21.03 -5.40 -33.15
CA TRP A 96 20.28 -6.59 -33.56
C TRP A 96 20.01 -6.64 -35.08
N THR A 97 19.79 -5.51 -35.73
CA THR A 97 19.69 -5.44 -37.21
C THR A 97 21.04 -5.59 -37.90
N LYS A 98 22.15 -5.16 -37.28
CA LYS A 98 23.50 -5.40 -37.82
C LYS A 98 24.00 -6.83 -37.60
N LYS A 99 23.52 -7.54 -36.57
CA LYS A 99 23.85 -8.96 -36.33
C LYS A 99 22.98 -9.96 -37.12
N ARG A 100 21.87 -9.50 -37.72
CA ARG A 100 21.01 -10.33 -38.59
C ARG A 100 21.43 -10.30 -40.07
N ASN A 101 22.20 -9.30 -40.49
CA ASN A 101 22.78 -9.19 -41.85
C ASN A 101 24.17 -9.83 -42.02
N LEU A 102 24.74 -10.44 -40.97
CA LEU A 102 25.98 -11.23 -41.05
C LEU A 102 25.74 -12.76 -41.12
N PHE A 103 24.48 -13.21 -41.13
CA PHE A 103 24.09 -14.62 -41.33
C PHE A 103 23.38 -14.89 -42.68
N ALA A 104 23.29 -13.89 -43.55
CA ALA A 104 22.62 -13.99 -44.86
C ALA A 104 23.56 -13.89 -46.08
N ILE A 105 24.89 -14.02 -45.89
CA ILE A 105 25.88 -14.14 -46.97
C ILE A 105 26.82 -15.33 -46.68
N SER A 106 26.25 -16.52 -46.53
CA SER A 106 27.01 -17.80 -46.46
C SER A 106 26.21 -18.97 -47.08
N LEU A 107 25.34 -18.66 -48.05
CA LEU A 107 24.72 -19.67 -48.91
C LEU A 107 24.54 -19.07 -50.31
N GLN A 108 25.68 -18.71 -50.91
CA GLN A 108 25.88 -18.74 -52.35
C GLN A 108 27.39 -18.91 -52.57
N TRP A 109 27.76 -20.18 -52.80
CA TRP A 109 29.12 -20.77 -52.91
C TRP A 109 29.84 -21.08 -51.59
#